data_AF-A0A7J9PZT9-F1
#
_entry.id   AF-A0A7J9PZT9-F1
#
_cell.length_a   1.000
_cell.length_b   1.000
_cell.length_c   1.000
_cell.angle_alpha   90.00
_cell.angle_beta   90.00
_cell.angle_gamma   90.00
#
_symmetry.space_group_name_H-M   'P 1'
#
loop_
_entity.id
_entity.type
_entity.pdbx_description
1 polymer ?
#
loop_
_entity_poly.entity_id
_entity_poly.type
_entity_poly.pdbx_seq_one_letter_code
_entity_poly.pdbx_strand_id
1 'polypeptide(L)'
;MTPDWLVLNLSSFQLYGLIFLLGSFTVASLSDLKRMSAQSEFVEVWVLCLIGFIVLDLWKLGDIENFQFMLKWGLIIVFIVLSNSRIGLIFKLAMGDVMACAVVMALLTPAFIIIFILILKLFDLLFRPILRGFGNRDAYPFMPVVLAATLAVIAIVFYLNGQIAF
;
A
#
# COMPACT_ATOMS: atom_id res chain seq x y z
N MET A 1 -17.18 -2.07 22.46
CA MET A 1 -17.31 -2.53 21.05
C MET A 1 -16.31 -1.74 20.23
N THR A 2 -15.22 -2.37 19.82
CA THR A 2 -14.35 -1.75 18.81
C THR A 2 -15.07 -1.78 17.48
N PRO A 3 -15.16 -0.65 16.76
CA PRO A 3 -15.79 -0.64 15.45
C PRO A 3 -15.05 -1.58 14.50
N ASP A 4 -15.79 -2.36 13.70
CA ASP A 4 -15.22 -3.36 12.79
C ASP A 4 -14.26 -2.77 11.75
N TRP A 5 -14.34 -1.46 11.49
CA TRP A 5 -13.42 -0.73 10.62
C TRP A 5 -12.02 -0.49 11.20
N LEU A 6 -11.81 -0.70 12.52
CA LEU A 6 -10.50 -0.59 13.20
C LEU A 6 -9.81 -1.94 13.43
N VAL A 7 -10.49 -3.06 13.18
CA VAL A 7 -9.90 -4.40 13.34
C VAL A 7 -9.46 -4.90 11.98
N LEU A 8 -8.16 -5.16 11.82
CA LEU A 8 -7.66 -5.82 10.61
C LEU A 8 -7.65 -7.33 10.83
N ASN A 9 -8.57 -8.04 10.17
CA ASN A 9 -8.61 -9.49 10.16
C ASN A 9 -8.23 -10.01 8.77
N LEU A 10 -6.96 -10.39 8.61
CA LEU A 10 -6.44 -10.93 7.35
C LEU A 10 -6.65 -12.44 7.31
N SER A 11 -7.18 -12.95 6.19
CA SER A 11 -7.17 -14.39 5.94
C SER A 11 -5.74 -14.91 5.76
N SER A 12 -5.52 -16.22 5.90
CA SER A 12 -4.21 -16.83 5.65
C SER A 12 -3.66 -16.47 4.26
N PHE A 13 -4.52 -16.41 3.25
CA PHE A 13 -4.13 -16.00 1.90
C PHE A 13 -3.66 -14.53 1.84
N GLN A 14 -4.38 -13.62 2.50
CA GLN A 14 -4.00 -12.21 2.59
C GLN A 14 -2.70 -12.02 3.39
N LEU A 15 -2.47 -12.84 4.42
CA LEU A 15 -1.23 -12.84 5.19
C LEU A 15 -0.03 -13.30 4.33
N TYR A 16 -0.18 -14.37 3.54
CA TYR A 16 0.86 -14.79 2.60
C TYR A 16 1.11 -13.72 1.53
N GLY A 17 0.05 -13.11 1.01
CA GLY A 17 0.13 -11.97 0.11
C GLY A 17 0.91 -10.81 0.73
N LEU A 18 0.65 -10.48 1.99
CA LEU A 18 1.38 -9.42 2.71
C LEU A 18 2.87 -9.74 2.83
N ILE A 19 3.23 -10.95 3.25
CA ILE A 19 4.64 -11.39 3.37
C ILE A 19 5.34 -11.30 2.00
N PHE A 20 4.66 -11.77 0.95
CA PHE A 20 5.17 -11.66 -0.42
C PHE A 20 5.40 -10.19 -0.82
N LEU A 21 4.44 -9.31 -0.56
CA LEU A 21 4.55 -7.89 -0.86
C LEU A 21 5.74 -7.26 -0.12
N LEU A 22 5.90 -7.52 1.19
CA LEU A 22 7.03 -7.01 1.96
C LEU A 22 8.38 -7.46 1.39
N GLY A 23 8.49 -8.73 0.98
CA GLY A 23 9.67 -9.24 0.29
C GLY A 23 9.92 -8.51 -1.03
N SER A 24 8.90 -8.39 -1.88
CA SER A 24 9.00 -7.71 -3.18
C SER A 24 9.35 -6.23 -3.04
N PHE A 25 8.77 -5.52 -2.06
CA PHE A 25 9.06 -4.11 -1.78
C PHE A 25 10.46 -3.92 -1.23
N THR A 26 10.98 -4.85 -0.44
CA THR A 26 12.37 -4.81 0.02
C THR A 26 13.33 -4.89 -1.16
N VAL A 27 13.10 -5.83 -2.09
CA VAL A 27 13.89 -5.96 -3.31
C VAL A 27 13.75 -4.72 -4.20
N ALA A 28 12.53 -4.23 -4.40
CA ALA A 28 12.27 -3.03 -5.20
C ALA A 28 12.90 -1.78 -4.58
N SER A 29 12.82 -1.62 -3.26
CA SER A 29 13.47 -0.51 -2.54
C SER A 29 14.99 -0.54 -2.71
N LEU A 30 15.60 -1.73 -2.61
CA LEU A 30 17.04 -1.88 -2.84
C LEU A 30 17.40 -1.64 -4.31
N SER A 31 16.56 -2.08 -5.24
CA SER A 31 16.70 -1.84 -6.68
C SER A 31 16.68 -0.35 -6.99
N ASP A 32 15.70 0.39 -6.45
CA ASP A 32 15.58 1.85 -6.59
C ASP A 32 16.84 2.57 -6.08
N LEU A 33 17.30 2.21 -4.88
CA LEU A 33 18.49 2.81 -4.28
C LEU A 33 19.78 2.49 -5.04
N LYS A 34 19.88 1.29 -5.63
CA LYS A 34 21.04 0.85 -6.43
C LYS A 34 20.91 1.18 -7.92
N ARG A 35 19.83 1.86 -8.34
CA ARG A 35 19.56 2.25 -9.74
C ARG A 35 19.47 1.06 -10.70
N MET A 36 18.87 -0.03 -10.23
CA MET A 36 18.65 -1.26 -11.01
C MET A 36 17.24 -1.26 -11.62
N SER A 37 17.06 -1.95 -12.74
CA SER A 37 15.77 -2.02 -13.48
C SER A 37 14.78 -3.06 -12.94
N ALA A 38 15.08 -3.72 -11.82
CA ALA A 38 14.25 -4.84 -11.34
C ALA A 38 12.85 -4.42 -10.86
N GLN A 39 12.61 -3.12 -10.65
CA GLN A 39 11.32 -2.59 -10.21
C GLN A 39 10.21 -2.83 -11.25
N SER A 40 10.51 -2.74 -12.55
CA SER A 40 9.48 -2.86 -13.61
C SER A 40 8.85 -4.26 -13.65
N GLU A 41 9.64 -5.29 -13.35
CA GLU A 41 9.19 -6.68 -13.32
C GLU A 41 8.15 -6.94 -12.22
N PHE A 42 8.25 -6.22 -11.09
CA PHE A 42 7.31 -6.40 -9.98
C PHE A 42 5.96 -5.73 -10.21
N VAL A 43 5.87 -4.75 -11.12
CA VAL A 43 4.62 -4.02 -11.37
C VAL A 43 3.53 -4.97 -11.85
N GLU A 44 3.86 -5.87 -12.77
CA GLU A 44 2.92 -6.88 -13.28
C GLU A 44 2.41 -7.77 -12.13
N VAL A 45 3.32 -8.19 -11.24
CA VAL A 45 2.96 -9.03 -10.10
C VAL A 45 2.07 -8.29 -9.11
N TRP A 46 2.35 -7.01 -8.83
CA TRP A 46 1.49 -6.20 -7.95
C TRP A 46 0.10 -5.97 -8.54
N VAL A 47 0.00 -5.79 -9.86
CA VAL A 47 -1.29 -5.71 -10.55
C VAL A 47 -2.05 -7.03 -10.43
N LEU A 48 -1.38 -8.18 -10.64
CA LEU A 48 -2.00 -9.49 -10.45
C LEU A 48 -2.46 -9.71 -9.00
N CYS A 49 -1.65 -9.32 -8.02
CA CYS A 49 -2.04 -9.37 -6.60
C CYS A 49 -3.26 -8.48 -6.31
N LEU A 50 -3.30 -7.26 -6.86
CA LEU A 50 -4.42 -6.34 -6.70
C LEU A 50 -5.72 -6.94 -7.29
N ILE A 51 -5.62 -7.55 -8.48
CA ILE A 51 -6.72 -8.27 -9.12
C ILE A 51 -7.16 -9.47 -8.25
N GLY A 52 -6.20 -10.23 -7.71
CA GLY A 52 -6.48 -11.32 -6.79
C GLY A 52 -7.26 -10.85 -5.56
N PHE A 53 -6.87 -9.74 -4.95
CA PHE A 53 -7.55 -9.20 -3.77
C PHE A 53 -8.95 -8.65 -4.08
N ILE A 54 -9.17 -7.98 -5.22
CA ILE A 54 -10.54 -7.55 -5.58
C ILE A 54 -11.45 -8.76 -5.83
N VAL A 55 -10.96 -9.80 -6.51
CA VAL A 55 -11.73 -11.03 -6.74
C VAL A 55 -12.07 -11.72 -5.41
N LEU A 56 -11.13 -11.77 -4.47
CA LEU A 56 -11.38 -12.33 -3.14
C LEU A 56 -12.40 -11.52 -2.34
N ASP A 57 -12.31 -10.19 -2.36
CA ASP A 57 -13.29 -9.33 -1.69
C ASP A 57 -14.68 -9.45 -2.32
N LEU A 58 -14.76 -9.57 -3.65
CA LEU A 58 -16.01 -9.83 -4.39
C LEU A 58 -16.59 -11.20 -4.05
N TRP A 59 -15.76 -12.22 -3.85
CA TRP A 59 -16.23 -13.54 -3.45
C TRP A 59 -16.77 -13.55 -2.01
N LYS A 60 -16.23 -12.67 -1.16
CA LYS A 60 -16.67 -12.45 0.23
C LYS A 60 -17.76 -11.39 0.38
N LEU A 61 -18.34 -10.88 -0.71
CA LEU A 61 -19.31 -9.78 -0.64
C LEU A 61 -20.56 -10.11 0.20
N GLY A 62 -20.87 -11.40 0.38
CA GLY A 62 -21.93 -11.86 1.28
C GLY A 62 -21.64 -11.64 2.77
N ASP A 63 -20.36 -11.54 3.15
CA ASP A 63 -19.92 -11.37 4.54
C ASP A 63 -19.53 -9.91 4.86
N ILE A 64 -19.27 -9.09 3.83
CA ILE A 64 -18.83 -7.71 3.97
C ILE A 64 -20.01 -6.77 3.73
N GLU A 65 -20.19 -5.75 4.57
CA GLU A 65 -21.16 -4.70 4.30
C GLU A 65 -20.85 -4.03 2.95
N ASN A 66 -21.83 -4.02 2.03
CA ASN A 66 -21.69 -3.42 0.69
C ASN A 66 -21.08 -2.01 0.73
N PHE A 67 -21.43 -1.21 1.75
CA PHE A 67 -20.87 0.13 1.93
C PHE A 67 -19.35 0.11 2.19
N GLN A 68 -18.85 -0.81 3.03
CA GLN A 68 -17.41 -0.92 3.32
C GLN A 68 -16.62 -1.34 2.09
N PHE A 69 -17.16 -2.28 1.30
CA PHE A 69 -16.57 -2.68 0.03
C PHE A 69 -16.48 -1.50 -0.94
N MET A 70 -17.60 -0.79 -1.17
CA MET A 70 -17.64 0.37 -2.07
C MET A 70 -16.71 1.49 -1.60
N LEU A 71 -16.64 1.74 -0.29
CA LEU A 71 -15.76 2.75 0.28
C LEU A 71 -14.28 2.38 0.08
N LYS A 72 -13.88 1.13 0.40
CA LYS A 72 -12.50 0.64 0.21
C LYS A 72 -12.05 0.80 -1.23
N TRP A 73 -12.79 0.22 -2.17
CA TRP A 73 -12.39 0.21 -3.57
C TRP A 73 -12.55 1.60 -4.21
N GLY A 74 -13.53 2.39 -3.78
CA GLY A 74 -13.64 3.80 -4.14
C GLY A 74 -12.40 4.60 -3.73
N LEU A 75 -11.94 4.46 -2.49
CA LEU A 75 -10.71 5.11 -2.01
C LEU A 75 -9.48 4.68 -2.81
N ILE A 76 -9.33 3.40 -3.13
CA ILE A 76 -8.23 2.87 -3.93
C ILE A 76 -8.25 3.48 -5.35
N ILE A 77 -9.40 3.49 -6.02
CA ILE A 77 -9.54 4.06 -7.37
C ILE A 77 -9.23 5.55 -7.36
N VAL A 78 -9.80 6.30 -6.41
CA VAL A 78 -9.52 7.73 -6.24
C VAL A 78 -8.03 7.97 -6.00
N PHE A 79 -7.39 7.17 -5.15
CA PHE A 79 -5.95 7.27 -4.92
C PHE A 79 -5.13 6.99 -6.19
N ILE A 80 -5.45 5.93 -6.95
CA ILE A 80 -4.75 5.59 -8.19
C ILE A 80 -4.82 6.75 -9.18
N VAL A 81 -6.00 7.35 -9.36
CA VAL A 81 -6.20 8.47 -10.29
C VAL A 81 -5.43 9.70 -9.80
N LEU A 82 -5.60 10.10 -8.54
CA LEU A 82 -5.04 11.36 -8.03
C LEU A 82 -3.52 11.30 -7.75
N SER A 83 -2.94 10.12 -7.55
CA SER A 83 -1.51 9.93 -7.26
C SER A 83 -0.67 9.65 -8.51
N ASN A 84 -1.30 9.48 -9.67
CA ASN A 84 -0.59 9.26 -10.92
C ASN A 84 0.19 10.51 -11.34
N SER A 85 1.41 10.33 -11.84
CA SER A 85 2.30 11.36 -12.39
C SER A 85 1.64 12.36 -13.35
N ARG A 86 0.58 11.95 -14.07
CA ARG A 86 -0.18 12.79 -15.00
C ARG A 86 -1.03 13.86 -14.30
N ILE A 87 -1.60 13.53 -13.14
CA ILE A 87 -2.49 14.43 -12.38
C ILE A 87 -1.72 15.04 -11.21
N GLY A 88 -1.05 14.22 -10.41
CA GLY A 88 -0.10 14.69 -9.41
C GLY A 88 -0.71 15.39 -8.19
N LEU A 89 -2.00 15.19 -7.90
CA LEU A 89 -2.73 15.99 -6.91
C LEU A 89 -2.40 15.58 -5.46
N ILE A 90 -2.27 14.27 -5.20
CA ILE A 90 -1.85 13.77 -3.87
C ILE A 90 -0.34 13.51 -3.88
N PHE A 91 0.11 12.72 -4.86
CA PHE A 91 1.51 12.44 -5.14
C PHE A 91 1.74 12.48 -6.65
N LYS A 92 2.97 12.73 -7.09
CA LYS A 92 3.35 12.68 -8.51
C LYS A 92 4.24 11.46 -8.73
N LEU A 93 3.63 10.27 -8.76
CA LEU A 93 4.32 8.98 -8.74
C LEU A 93 4.30 8.27 -10.09
N ALA A 94 5.30 7.42 -10.32
CA ALA A 94 5.29 6.47 -11.43
C ALA A 94 4.20 5.42 -11.20
N MET A 95 3.70 4.84 -12.29
CA MET A 95 2.60 3.87 -12.21
C MET A 95 2.96 2.66 -11.32
N GLY A 96 4.22 2.21 -11.33
CA GLY A 96 4.70 1.13 -10.46
C GLY A 96 4.49 1.43 -8.98
N ASP A 97 4.89 2.61 -8.52
CA ASP A 97 4.74 3.03 -7.12
C ASP A 97 3.25 3.17 -6.73
N VAL A 98 2.42 3.65 -7.67
CA VAL A 98 0.97 3.76 -7.46
C VAL A 98 0.35 2.36 -7.30
N MET A 99 0.76 1.39 -8.12
CA MET A 99 0.29 0.00 -8.00
C MET A 99 0.78 -0.66 -6.71
N ALA A 100 2.02 -0.40 -6.29
CA ALA A 100 2.55 -0.86 -5.00
C ALA A 100 1.69 -0.34 -3.84
N CYS A 101 1.35 0.95 -3.83
CA CYS A 101 0.46 1.52 -2.83
C CYS A 101 -0.95 0.90 -2.89
N ALA A 102 -1.51 0.75 -4.09
CA ALA A 102 -2.85 0.20 -4.28
C ALA A 102 -2.98 -1.24 -3.79
N VAL A 103 -1.97 -2.09 -4.05
CA VAL A 103 -1.99 -3.47 -3.59
C VAL A 103 -1.86 -3.59 -2.06
N VAL A 104 -1.14 -2.67 -1.40
CA VAL A 104 -1.17 -2.56 0.07
C VAL A 104 -2.55 -2.15 0.56
N MET A 105 -3.14 -1.11 -0.04
CA MET A 105 -4.47 -0.64 0.34
C MET A 105 -5.54 -1.72 0.18
N ALA A 106 -5.39 -2.62 -0.79
CA ALA A 106 -6.29 -3.76 -0.97
C ALA A 106 -6.22 -4.79 0.18
N LEU A 107 -5.17 -4.76 1.00
CA LEU A 107 -5.09 -5.56 2.23
C LEU A 107 -5.68 -4.84 3.45
N LEU A 108 -5.95 -3.53 3.36
CA LEU A 108 -6.36 -2.70 4.49
C LEU A 108 -7.88 -2.50 4.54
N THR A 109 -8.41 -2.22 5.73
CA THR A 109 -9.77 -1.68 5.88
C THR A 109 -9.83 -0.23 5.37
N PRO A 110 -11.02 0.33 5.07
CA PRO A 110 -11.15 1.73 4.66
C PRO A 110 -10.45 2.73 5.60
N ALA A 111 -10.52 2.52 6.91
CA ALA A 111 -9.87 3.40 7.88
C ALA A 111 -8.34 3.32 7.80
N PHE A 112 -7.78 2.11 7.68
CA PHE A 112 -6.34 1.94 7.54
C PHE A 112 -5.81 2.43 6.18
N ILE A 113 -6.64 2.47 5.13
CA ILE A 113 -6.26 3.13 3.86
C ILE A 113 -5.98 4.61 4.10
N ILE A 114 -6.86 5.32 4.83
CA ILE A 114 -6.67 6.75 5.12
C ILE A 114 -5.40 6.94 5.97
N ILE A 115 -5.22 6.13 7.02
CA ILE A 115 -4.03 6.17 7.87
C ILE A 115 -2.76 5.91 7.04
N PHE A 116 -2.80 4.91 6.16
CA PHE A 116 -1.70 4.60 5.26
C PHE A 116 -1.34 5.77 4.36
N ILE A 117 -2.32 6.43 3.73
CA ILE A 117 -2.08 7.62 2.89
C ILE A 117 -1.42 8.75 3.71
N LEU A 118 -1.87 8.99 4.94
CA LEU A 118 -1.29 10.01 5.82
C LEU A 118 0.17 9.67 6.20
N ILE A 119 0.43 8.42 6.59
CA ILE A 119 1.79 7.96 6.92
C ILE A 119 2.70 8.02 5.70
N LEU A 120 2.21 7.60 4.53
CA LEU A 120 2.94 7.65 3.27
C LEU A 120 3.31 9.10 2.92
N LYS A 121 2.40 10.05 3.15
CA LYS A 121 2.67 11.48 2.96
C LYS A 121 3.72 12.02 3.94
N LEU A 122 3.62 11.63 5.21
CA LEU A 122 4.58 12.00 6.24
C LEU A 122 5.97 11.45 5.91
N PHE A 123 6.06 10.17 5.54
CA PHE A 123 7.32 9.52 5.21
C PHE A 123 7.92 10.06 3.91
N ASP A 124 7.13 10.34 2.87
CA ASP A 124 7.62 11.04 1.68
C ASP A 124 8.30 12.37 2.05
N LEU A 125 7.69 13.15 2.95
CA LEU A 125 8.24 14.42 3.40
C LEU A 125 9.54 14.24 4.21
N LEU A 126 9.60 13.24 5.10
CA LEU A 126 10.78 12.96 5.93
C LEU A 126 11.94 12.36 5.13
N PHE A 127 11.64 11.44 4.21
CA PHE A 127 12.66 10.76 3.42
C PHE A 127 13.06 11.54 2.17
N ARG A 128 12.25 12.49 1.68
CA ARG A 128 12.59 13.35 0.54
C ARG A 128 14.01 13.92 0.56
N PRO A 129 14.45 14.61 1.62
CA PRO A 129 15.78 15.21 1.65
C PRO A 129 16.90 14.16 1.52
N ILE A 130 16.69 12.97 2.07
CA ILE A 130 17.68 11.89 2.11
C ILE A 130 17.70 11.14 0.76
N LEU A 131 16.53 10.76 0.27
CA LEU A 131 16.36 9.89 -0.90
C LEU A 131 16.59 10.59 -2.23
N ARG A 132 16.49 11.93 -2.29
CA ARG A 132 16.80 12.70 -3.51
C ARG A 132 18.22 12.45 -4.03
N GLY A 133 19.19 12.18 -3.15
CA GLY A 133 20.57 11.89 -3.55
C GLY A 133 20.78 10.53 -4.22
N PHE A 134 19.86 9.59 -4.02
CA PHE A 134 19.98 8.22 -4.53
C PHE A 134 19.31 8.03 -5.90
N GLY A 135 18.36 8.90 -6.24
CA GLY A 135 17.65 8.88 -7.52
C GLY A 135 18.57 8.92 -8.75
N ASN A 136 18.12 8.30 -9.84
CA ASN A 136 18.79 8.35 -11.13
C ASN A 136 18.07 9.35 -12.04
N ARG A 137 18.78 10.35 -12.59
CA ARG A 137 18.25 11.34 -13.55
C ARG A 137 16.89 11.93 -13.13
N ASP A 138 16.84 12.52 -11.94
CA ASP A 138 15.66 13.19 -11.36
C ASP A 138 14.46 12.29 -10.96
N ALA A 139 14.56 10.96 -11.12
CA ALA A 139 13.57 10.03 -10.58
C ALA A 139 13.75 9.84 -9.08
N TYR A 140 12.75 10.23 -8.29
CA TYR A 140 12.72 10.06 -6.84
C TYR A 140 12.44 8.58 -6.47
N PRO A 141 13.33 7.89 -5.73
CA PRO A 141 13.14 6.49 -5.37
C PRO A 141 12.06 6.39 -4.28
N PHE A 142 10.82 6.09 -4.68
CA PHE A 142 9.66 6.12 -3.79
C PHE A 142 9.42 4.79 -3.06
N MET A 143 9.91 3.67 -3.60
CA MET A 143 9.66 2.34 -3.00
C MET A 143 10.10 2.21 -1.53
N PRO A 144 11.24 2.77 -1.07
CA PRO A 144 11.60 2.75 0.35
C PRO A 144 10.54 3.43 1.24
N VAL A 145 9.88 4.47 0.74
CA VAL A 145 8.79 5.17 1.45
C VAL A 145 7.58 4.26 1.58
N VAL A 146 7.21 3.57 0.50
CA VAL A 146 6.10 2.58 0.50
C VAL A 146 6.36 1.47 1.51
N LEU A 147 7.58 0.90 1.50
CA LEU A 147 7.97 -0.16 2.43
C LEU A 147 7.88 0.33 3.89
N ALA A 148 8.48 1.48 4.19
CA ALA A 148 8.44 2.05 5.53
C ALA A 148 7.00 2.32 5.99
N ALA A 149 6.17 2.91 5.14
CA ALA A 149 4.77 3.22 5.47
C ALA A 149 3.95 1.94 5.70
N THR A 150 4.21 0.90 4.90
CA THR A 150 3.55 -0.40 5.05
C THR A 150 3.91 -1.04 6.39
N LEU A 151 5.19 -1.06 6.77
CA LEU A 151 5.65 -1.55 8.06
C LEU A 151 5.05 -0.76 9.23
N ALA A 152 4.99 0.56 9.13
CA ALA A 152 4.41 1.42 10.15
C ALA A 152 2.91 1.14 10.36
N VAL A 153 2.13 1.00 9.28
CA VAL A 153 0.71 0.64 9.39
C VAL A 153 0.53 -0.74 10.00
N ILE A 154 1.33 -1.72 9.59
CA ILE A 154 1.27 -3.08 10.18
C ILE A 154 1.59 -3.03 11.67
N ALA A 155 2.59 -2.25 12.09
CA ALA A 155 2.93 -2.09 13.50
C ALA A 155 1.78 -1.45 14.29
N ILE A 156 1.12 -0.42 13.73
CA ILE A 156 -0.06 0.21 14.33
C ILE A 156 -1.21 -0.80 14.45
N VAL A 157 -1.50 -1.55 13.38
CA VAL A 157 -2.53 -2.59 13.36
C VAL A 157 -2.24 -3.63 14.45
N PHE A 158 -1.01 -4.11 14.53
CA PHE A 158 -0.62 -5.13 15.51
C PHE A 158 -0.75 -4.60 16.95
N TYR A 159 -0.34 -3.35 17.19
CA TYR A 159 -0.50 -2.70 18.48
C TYR A 159 -1.97 -2.57 18.87
N LEU A 160 -2.83 -2.09 17.96
CA LEU A 160 -4.25 -1.93 18.21
C LEU A 160 -4.95 -3.28 18.43
N ASN A 161 -4.71 -4.27 17.58
CA ASN A 161 -5.26 -5.62 17.74
C ASN A 161 -4.79 -6.27 19.07
N GLY A 162 -3.53 -6.04 19.46
CA GLY A 162 -2.99 -6.53 20.73
C GLY A 162 -3.59 -5.88 21.97
N GLN A 163 -4.05 -4.63 21.88
CA GLN A 163 -4.76 -3.94 22.97
C GLN A 163 -6.23 -4.35 23.10
N ILE A 164 -6.83 -4.85 22.03
CA ILE A 164 -8.24 -5.26 22.00
C ILE A 164 -8.42 -6.70 22.56
N ALA A 165 -7.31 -7.44 22.72
CA ALA A 165 -7.30 -8.81 23.24
C ALA A 165 -7.25 -8.94 24.79
N PHE A 166 -7.44 -7.84 25.54
CA PHE A 166 -7.45 -7.82 27.01
C PHE A 166 -8.74 -7.20 27.56
#